data_AF-A0AAV1UCM8-F1
#
_entry.id   AF-A0AAV1UCM8-F1
#
_cell.length_a   1.000
_cell.length_b   1.000
_cell.length_c   1.000
_cell.angle_alpha   90.00
_cell.angle_beta   90.00
_cell.angle_gamma   90.00
#
_symmetry.space_group_name_H-M   'P 1'
#
loop_
_entity.id
_entity.type
_entity.pdbx_description
1 polymer ?
#
loop_
_entity_poly.entity_id
_entity_poly.type
_entity_poly.pdbx_seq_one_letter_code
_entity_poly.pdbx_strand_id
1 'polypeptide(L)'
;MEVEEEGNLSPSYRGGECVPESLFDRVTHAGRGDIEHERDRRLQLADTVSKHRAEFAFAQLENERAFTSLRDELRIARVDIDRYRAEITALQTLVDAHHREHKALCEMLERKGVLFRKKQRTDGTA
;
A
#
# COMPACT_ATOMS: atom_id res chain seq x y z
N MET A 1 -10.70 -68.87 -80.73
CA MET A 1 -9.24 -68.70 -80.63
C MET A 1 -9.05 -67.32 -80.04
N GLU A 2 -9.02 -67.15 -78.71
CA GLU A 2 -8.01 -67.68 -77.76
C GLU A 2 -6.60 -67.43 -78.34
N VAL A 3 -5.71 -66.66 -77.71
CA VAL A 3 -5.24 -66.82 -76.33
C VAL A 3 -4.85 -65.47 -75.69
N GLU A 4 -4.95 -65.47 -74.37
CA GLU A 4 -4.53 -64.55 -73.31
C GLU A 4 -3.10 -63.97 -73.45
N GLU A 5 -2.84 -62.81 -72.84
CA GLU A 5 -1.89 -62.76 -71.72
C GLU A 5 -2.04 -61.48 -70.89
N GLU A 6 -2.24 -61.69 -69.58
CA GLU A 6 -2.19 -60.70 -68.53
C GLU A 6 -0.75 -60.17 -68.34
N GLY A 7 -0.57 -58.85 -68.42
CA GLY A 7 0.65 -58.15 -68.03
C GLY A 7 0.41 -57.36 -66.75
N ASN A 8 0.47 -58.05 -65.63
CA ASN A 8 0.34 -57.53 -64.27
C ASN A 8 1.59 -56.71 -63.84
N LEU A 9 1.39 -55.74 -62.92
CA LEU A 9 2.35 -55.19 -61.92
C LEU A 9 3.40 -54.18 -62.46
N SER A 10 3.71 -53.02 -61.87
CA SER A 10 3.42 -52.41 -60.56
C SER A 10 3.71 -50.89 -60.62
N PRO A 11 3.11 -50.05 -59.75
CA PRO A 11 3.58 -48.69 -59.51
C PRO A 11 4.99 -48.71 -58.93
N SER A 12 5.92 -48.03 -59.62
CA SER A 12 7.29 -47.81 -59.16
C SER A 12 7.27 -46.89 -57.93
N TYR A 13 7.17 -47.47 -56.73
CA TYR A 13 7.49 -46.80 -55.48
C TYR A 13 9.01 -46.76 -55.35
N ARG A 14 9.59 -45.66 -55.85
CA ARG A 14 10.99 -45.31 -55.66
C ARG A 14 11.21 -45.06 -54.15
N GLY A 15 12.12 -45.82 -53.57
CA GLY A 15 12.36 -45.97 -52.12
C GLY A 15 12.30 -44.68 -51.31
N GLY A 16 11.35 -44.63 -50.39
CA GLY A 16 11.50 -43.95 -49.10
C GLY A 16 11.64 -45.05 -48.06
N GLU A 17 12.64 -44.96 -47.18
CA GLU A 17 12.71 -45.82 -46.00
C GLU A 17 11.39 -45.68 -45.23
N CYS A 18 10.61 -46.75 -45.15
CA CYS A 18 9.42 -46.79 -44.30
C CYS A 18 9.92 -46.70 -42.86
N VAL A 19 9.73 -45.54 -42.22
CA VAL A 19 9.93 -45.42 -40.78
C VAL A 19 9.04 -46.48 -40.12
N PRO A 20 9.58 -47.39 -39.29
CA PRO A 20 8.77 -48.38 -38.60
C PRO A 20 7.60 -47.70 -37.90
N GLU A 21 6.39 -48.20 -38.13
CA GLU A 21 5.14 -47.67 -37.54
C GLU A 21 5.26 -47.55 -36.01
N SER A 22 6.02 -48.46 -35.38
CA SER A 22 6.37 -48.44 -33.97
C SER A 22 7.25 -47.26 -33.50
N LEU A 23 8.06 -46.66 -34.38
CA LEU A 23 8.79 -45.42 -34.09
C LEU A 23 7.89 -44.20 -34.26
N PHE A 24 6.99 -44.21 -35.25
CA PHE A 24 6.01 -43.15 -35.44
C PHE A 24 5.05 -43.07 -34.24
N ASP A 25 4.54 -44.21 -33.77
CA ASP A 25 3.69 -44.29 -32.59
C ASP A 25 4.39 -43.79 -31.32
N ARG A 26 5.67 -44.14 -31.14
CA ARG A 26 6.47 -43.67 -30.01
C ARG A 26 6.69 -42.17 -30.03
N VAL A 27 7.05 -41.61 -31.18
CA VAL A 27 7.26 -40.16 -31.34
C VAL A 27 5.94 -39.41 -31.15
N THR A 28 4.83 -39.94 -31.67
CA THR A 28 3.50 -39.34 -31.52
C THR A 28 3.01 -39.39 -30.07
N HIS A 29 3.23 -40.51 -29.37
CA HIS A 29 2.88 -40.65 -27.97
C HIS A 29 3.76 -39.77 -27.06
N ALA A 30 5.07 -39.67 -27.33
CA ALA A 30 5.96 -38.77 -26.61
C ALA A 30 5.56 -37.31 -26.82
N GLY A 31 5.29 -36.90 -28.07
CA GLY A 31 4.84 -35.55 -28.39
C GLY A 31 3.50 -35.20 -27.73
N ARG A 32 2.57 -36.17 -27.61
CA ARG A 32 1.33 -35.98 -26.84
C ARG A 32 1.62 -35.69 -25.37
N GLY A 33 2.50 -36.46 -24.74
CA GLY A 33 2.90 -36.25 -23.34
C GLY A 33 3.54 -34.88 -23.10
N ASP A 34 4.42 -34.44 -24.00
CA ASP A 34 5.06 -33.12 -23.91
C ASP A 34 4.04 -31.98 -24.03
N ILE A 35 3.05 -32.12 -24.94
CA ILE A 35 1.98 -31.14 -25.12
C ILE A 35 1.09 -31.07 -23.88
N GLU A 36 0.70 -32.21 -23.32
CA GLU A 36 -0.12 -32.27 -22.11
C GLU A 36 0.61 -31.66 -20.92
N HIS A 37 1.89 -31.99 -20.73
CA HIS A 37 2.72 -31.43 -19.68
C HIS A 37 2.91 -29.92 -19.80
N GLU A 38 3.18 -29.41 -21.01
CA GLU A 38 3.30 -27.98 -21.25
C GLU A 38 1.95 -27.26 -21.04
N ARG A 39 0.83 -27.89 -21.43
CA ARG A 39 -0.50 -27.35 -21.16
C ARG A 39 -0.75 -27.21 -19.66
N ASP A 40 -0.43 -28.24 -18.88
CA ASP A 40 -0.61 -28.22 -17.43
C ASP A 40 0.27 -27.17 -16.76
N ARG A 41 1.54 -27.05 -17.18
CA ARG A 41 2.44 -25.97 -16.73
C ARG A 41 1.87 -24.59 -17.01
N ARG A 42 1.33 -24.37 -18.20
CA ARG A 42 0.73 -23.07 -18.58
C ARG A 42 -0.51 -22.75 -17.78
N LEU A 43 -1.36 -23.74 -17.49
CA LEU A 43 -2.54 -23.55 -16.65
C LEU A 43 -2.13 -23.18 -15.22
N GLN A 44 -1.17 -23.89 -14.62
CA GLN A 44 -0.65 -23.56 -13.29
C GLN A 44 -0.03 -22.17 -13.23
N LEU A 45 0.71 -21.77 -14.27
CA LEU A 45 1.28 -20.43 -14.36
C LEU A 45 0.20 -19.36 -14.49
N ALA A 46 -0.81 -19.58 -15.34
CA ALA A 46 -1.93 -18.67 -15.52
C ALA A 46 -2.69 -18.47 -14.19
N ASP A 47 -2.96 -19.54 -13.45
CA ASP A 47 -3.60 -19.49 -12.14
C ASP A 47 -2.75 -18.70 -11.12
N THR A 48 -1.44 -18.95 -11.09
CA THR A 48 -0.51 -18.26 -10.20
C THR A 48 -0.44 -16.75 -10.51
N VAL A 49 -0.35 -16.39 -11.80
CA VAL A 49 -0.35 -14.99 -12.24
C VAL A 49 -1.68 -14.32 -11.90
N SER A 50 -2.80 -15.00 -12.11
CA SER A 50 -4.14 -14.50 -11.77
C SER A 50 -4.25 -14.22 -10.26
N LYS A 51 -3.79 -15.17 -9.43
CA LYS A 51 -3.75 -15.02 -7.97
C LYS A 51 -2.92 -13.81 -7.54
N HIS A 52 -1.69 -13.70 -8.02
CA HIS A 52 -0.82 -12.57 -7.64
C HIS A 52 -1.37 -11.23 -8.13
N ARG A 53 -1.99 -11.18 -9.31
CA ARG A 53 -2.65 -9.97 -9.81
C ARG A 53 -3.81 -9.55 -8.90
N ALA A 54 -4.60 -10.50 -8.42
CA ALA A 54 -5.68 -10.23 -7.47
C ALA A 54 -5.13 -9.74 -6.13
N GLU A 55 -4.14 -10.43 -5.56
CA GLU A 55 -3.47 -10.03 -4.31
C GLU A 55 -2.90 -8.61 -4.40
N PHE A 56 -2.24 -8.29 -5.51
CA PHE A 56 -1.71 -6.96 -5.75
C PHE A 56 -2.81 -5.89 -5.84
N ALA A 57 -3.91 -6.18 -6.55
CA ALA A 57 -5.04 -5.26 -6.65
C ALA A 57 -5.69 -5.00 -5.28
N PHE A 58 -5.83 -6.03 -4.44
CA PHE A 58 -6.33 -5.85 -3.07
C PHE A 58 -5.38 -5.02 -2.22
N ALA A 59 -4.08 -5.31 -2.27
CA ALA A 59 -3.07 -4.54 -1.53
C ALA A 59 -3.05 -3.06 -1.95
N GLN A 60 -3.24 -2.77 -3.25
CA GLN A 60 -3.37 -1.38 -3.72
C GLN A 60 -4.60 -0.69 -3.13
N LEU A 61 -5.76 -1.35 -3.16
CA LEU A 61 -7.00 -0.78 -2.59
C LEU A 61 -6.89 -0.55 -1.07
N GLU A 62 -6.25 -1.45 -0.35
CA GLU A 62 -5.99 -1.29 1.09
C GLU A 62 -5.07 -0.10 1.36
N ASN A 63 -4.01 0.05 0.57
CA ASN A 63 -3.09 1.18 0.68
C ASN A 63 -3.81 2.52 0.40
N GLU A 64 -4.61 2.59 -0.66
CA GLU A 64 -5.38 3.80 -1.00
C GLU A 64 -6.38 4.18 0.10
N ARG A 65 -7.07 3.19 0.69
CA ARG A 65 -7.97 3.40 1.83
C ARG A 65 -7.21 3.90 3.05
N ALA A 66 -6.09 3.26 3.40
CA ALA A 66 -5.27 3.67 4.54
C ALA A 66 -4.73 5.10 4.36
N PHE A 67 -4.23 5.42 3.16
CA PHE A 67 -3.74 6.76 2.84
C PHE A 67 -4.86 7.81 2.94
N THR A 68 -6.05 7.49 2.43
CA THR A 68 -7.22 8.38 2.54
C THR A 68 -7.61 8.61 4.00
N SER A 69 -7.65 7.55 4.82
CA SER A 69 -7.93 7.65 6.26
C SER A 69 -6.94 8.56 6.96
N LEU A 70 -5.63 8.34 6.75
CA LEU A 70 -4.57 9.16 7.35
C LEU A 70 -4.65 10.62 6.91
N ARG A 71 -4.97 10.87 5.64
CA ARG A 71 -5.15 12.24 5.14
C ARG A 71 -6.32 12.94 5.83
N ASP A 72 -7.43 12.25 6.05
CA ASP A 72 -8.60 12.81 6.69
C ASP A 72 -8.35 13.06 8.18
N GLU A 73 -7.68 12.16 8.88
CA GLU A 73 -7.21 12.35 10.26
C GLU A 73 -6.26 13.53 10.37
N LEU A 74 -5.29 13.66 9.46
CA LEU A 74 -4.36 14.79 9.43
C LEU A 74 -5.09 16.12 9.23
N ARG A 75 -6.10 16.14 8.36
CA ARG A 75 -6.94 17.33 8.14
C ARG A 75 -7.68 17.74 9.41
N ILE A 76 -8.27 16.78 10.12
CA ILE A 76 -8.96 17.03 11.40
C ILE A 76 -7.98 17.55 12.44
N ALA A 77 -6.86 16.87 12.63
CA ALA A 77 -5.83 17.26 13.59
C ALA A 77 -5.32 18.68 13.31
N ARG A 78 -5.19 19.06 12.04
CA ARG A 78 -4.77 20.43 11.68
C ARG A 78 -5.79 21.49 12.11
N VAL A 79 -7.07 21.23 11.87
CA VAL A 79 -8.15 22.14 12.31
C VAL A 79 -8.16 22.27 13.83
N ASP A 80 -8.00 21.15 14.55
CA ASP A 80 -7.94 21.16 16.01
C ASP A 80 -6.74 21.94 16.55
N ILE A 81 -5.56 21.78 15.93
CA ILE A 81 -4.36 22.56 16.30
C ILE A 81 -4.61 24.05 16.14
N ASP A 82 -5.20 24.47 15.01
CA ASP A 82 -5.45 25.88 14.76
C ASP A 82 -6.53 26.44 15.72
N ARG A 83 -7.54 25.64 16.07
CA ARG A 83 -8.50 25.97 17.13
C ARG A 83 -7.82 26.17 18.49
N TYR A 84 -6.99 25.21 18.92
CA TYR A 84 -6.30 25.30 20.21
C TYR A 84 -5.31 26.46 20.27
N ARG A 85 -4.64 26.78 19.15
CA ARG A 85 -3.80 27.97 19.06
C ARG A 85 -4.59 29.25 19.32
N ALA A 86 -5.76 29.38 18.68
CA ALA A 86 -6.62 30.55 18.90
C ALA A 86 -7.08 30.65 20.36
N GLU A 87 -7.46 29.52 20.97
CA GLU A 87 -7.87 29.47 22.38
C GLU A 87 -6.73 29.86 23.33
N ILE A 88 -5.51 29.33 23.10
CA ILE A 88 -4.32 29.70 23.88
C ILE A 88 -4.05 31.20 23.79
N THR A 89 -4.12 31.79 22.59
CA THR A 89 -3.93 33.23 22.42
C THR A 89 -4.99 34.06 23.14
N ALA A 90 -6.24 33.62 23.12
CA ALA A 90 -7.32 34.29 23.85
C ALA A 90 -7.09 34.23 25.37
N LEU A 91 -6.69 33.07 25.90
CA LEU A 91 -6.39 32.89 27.32
C LEU A 91 -5.17 33.71 27.75
N GLN A 92 -4.12 33.77 26.93
CA GLN A 92 -2.96 34.64 27.19
C GLN A 92 -3.38 36.11 27.30
N THR A 93 -4.22 36.57 26.37
CA THR A 93 -4.74 37.94 26.39
C THR A 93 -5.54 38.23 27.67
N LEU A 94 -6.35 37.27 28.13
CA LEU A 94 -7.12 37.38 29.37
C LEU A 94 -6.21 37.45 30.61
N VAL A 95 -5.19 36.59 30.67
CA VAL A 95 -4.21 36.59 31.77
C VAL A 95 -3.46 37.91 31.81
N ASP A 96 -3.04 38.44 30.67
CA ASP A 96 -2.35 39.73 30.58
C ASP A 96 -3.23 40.90 31.03
N ALA A 97 -4.52 40.87 30.68
CA ALA A 97 -5.49 41.86 31.14
C ALA A 97 -5.65 41.80 32.66
N HIS A 98 -5.89 40.60 33.20
CA HIS A 98 -6.03 40.40 34.64
C HIS A 98 -4.77 40.79 35.41
N HIS A 99 -3.58 40.49 34.86
CA HIS A 99 -2.31 40.91 35.46
C HIS A 99 -2.18 42.43 35.53
N ARG A 100 -2.55 43.14 34.44
CA ARG A 100 -2.55 44.61 34.41
C ARG A 100 -3.52 45.20 35.43
N GLU A 101 -4.72 44.66 35.55
CA GLU A 101 -5.71 45.09 36.55
C GLU A 101 -5.22 44.86 37.98
N HIS A 102 -4.69 43.67 38.26
CA HIS A 102 -4.14 43.32 39.56
C HIS A 102 -2.99 44.26 39.95
N LYS A 103 -2.07 44.54 39.01
CA LYS A 103 -0.98 45.48 39.22
C LYS A 103 -1.50 46.88 39.53
N ALA A 104 -2.47 47.38 38.77
CA ALA A 104 -3.07 48.70 39.00
C ALA A 104 -3.74 48.80 40.39
N LEU A 105 -4.44 47.75 40.82
CA LEU A 105 -5.04 47.68 42.15
C LEU A 105 -3.98 47.71 43.26
N CYS A 106 -2.92 46.92 43.13
CA CYS A 106 -1.80 46.91 44.08
C CYS A 106 -1.16 48.29 44.19
N GLU A 107 -0.86 48.95 43.06
CA GLU A 107 -0.31 50.31 43.07
C GLU A 107 -1.24 51.32 43.76
N MET A 108 -2.55 51.24 43.53
CA MET A 108 -3.52 52.11 44.21
C MET A 108 -3.54 51.90 45.72
N LEU A 109 -3.50 50.65 46.18
CA LEU A 109 -3.53 50.32 47.60
C LEU A 109 -2.22 50.72 48.30
N GLU A 110 -1.07 50.59 47.62
CA GLU A 110 0.21 51.10 48.10
C GLU A 110 0.19 52.62 48.26
N ARG A 111 -0.32 53.37 47.27
CA ARG A 111 -0.44 54.84 47.33
C ARG A 111 -1.36 55.30 48.46
N LYS A 112 -2.43 54.56 48.75
CA LYS A 112 -3.35 54.84 49.86
C LYS A 112 -2.82 54.38 51.21
N GLY A 113 -1.63 53.77 51.28
CA GLY A 113 -1.04 53.25 52.52
C GLY A 113 -1.78 52.05 53.12
N VAL A 114 -2.67 51.42 52.35
CA VAL A 114 -3.48 50.27 52.79
C VAL A 114 -2.65 48.99 52.78
N LEU A 115 -1.71 48.87 51.84
CA LEU A 115 -0.74 47.79 51.82
C LEU A 115 0.48 48.16 52.66
N PHE A 116 0.76 47.36 53.69
CA PHE A 116 1.96 47.49 54.50
C PHE A 116 3.17 47.10 53.63
N ARG A 117 4.06 48.05 53.29
CA ARG A 117 5.39 47.71 52.78
C ARG A 117 6.04 46.80 53.81
N LYS A 118 6.22 45.51 53.52
CA LYS A 118 7.09 44.64 54.33
C LYS A 118 8.45 45.32 54.39
N LYS A 119 8.79 45.93 55.53
CA LYS A 119 10.14 46.41 55.79
C LYS A 119 11.04 45.18 55.73
N GLN A 120 11.99 45.16 54.79
CA GLN A 120 13.14 44.28 54.92
C GLN A 120 13.81 44.67 56.23
N ARG A 121 13.78 43.78 57.22
CA ARG A 121 14.62 43.91 58.40
C ARG A 121 16.05 43.70 57.92
N THR A 122 16.81 44.79 57.80
CA THR A 122 18.26 44.74 57.94
C THR A 122 18.54 44.44 59.40
N ASP A 123 18.63 43.16 59.73
CA ASP A 123 19.25 42.72 60.98
C ASP A 123 20.75 42.92 60.83
N GLY A 124 21.19 44.15 61.07
CA GLY A 124 22.58 44.41 61.41
C GLY A 124 22.86 43.72 62.72
N THR A 125 23.64 42.63 62.67
CA THR A 125 24.17 41.99 63.87
C THR A 125 25.68 42.12 63.84
N ALA A 126 26.17 42.86 64.84
CA ALA A 126 27.53 42.99 65.37
C ALA A 126 28.61 43.64 64.48
#